data_AF-A0A5E4I5S8-F1
#
_entry.id   AF-A0A5E4I5S8-F1
#
_cell.length_a   1.000
_cell.length_b   1.000
_cell.length_c   1.000
_cell.angle_alpha   90.00
_cell.angle_beta   90.00
_cell.angle_gamma   90.00
#
_symmetry.space_group_name_H-M   'P 1'
#
loop_
_entity.id
_entity.type
_entity.pdbx_description
1 polymer ?
#
loop_
_entity_poly.entity_id
_entity_poly.type
_entity_poly.pdbx_seq_one_letter_code
_entity_poly.pdbx_strand_id
1 'polypeptide(L)'
;MKFYTRISKTLIATGYTGYICEDALRGKTFYEFEECHIVKENIRMNGEDLPKNNVHYIWWISNDKEEIKIYQQLKIVGFSDYKPGKWYISTNDLIKDE
;
A
#
# COMPACT_ATOMS: atom_id res chain seq x y z
N MET A 1 14.64 6.45 5.09
CA MET A 1 14.03 5.83 3.90
C MET A 1 12.62 6.33 3.73
N LYS A 2 12.37 7.15 2.73
CA LYS A 2 11.03 7.65 2.41
C LYS A 2 10.60 7.17 1.03
N PHE A 3 9.29 7.06 0.84
CA PHE A 3 8.68 6.64 -0.40
C PHE A 3 7.73 7.70 -0.90
N TYR A 4 7.85 8.03 -2.18
CA TYR A 4 7.09 9.07 -2.83
C TYR A 4 6.36 8.54 -4.06
N THR A 5 5.23 9.14 -4.42
CA THR A 5 4.62 8.92 -5.74
C THR A 5 5.57 9.40 -6.85
N ARG A 6 5.49 8.79 -8.03
CA ARG A 6 6.57 8.91 -9.02
C ARG A 6 6.62 10.29 -9.64
N ILE A 7 5.46 10.82 -10.01
CA ILE A 7 5.31 12.07 -10.76
C ILE A 7 5.15 13.25 -9.79
N SER A 8 4.18 13.15 -8.90
CA SER A 8 3.76 14.23 -7.99
C SER A 8 4.70 14.40 -6.80
N LYS A 9 5.55 13.40 -6.53
CA LYS A 9 6.49 13.37 -5.39
C LYS A 9 5.80 13.51 -4.03
N THR A 10 4.57 13.02 -3.92
CA THR A 10 3.83 13.01 -2.65
C THR A 10 4.41 11.96 -1.73
N LEU A 11 4.77 12.35 -0.50
CA LEU A 11 5.29 11.41 0.51
C LEU A 11 4.19 10.44 0.95
N ILE A 12 4.40 9.14 0.75
CA ILE A 12 3.45 8.08 1.11
C ILE A 12 3.89 7.30 2.34
N ALA A 13 5.20 7.05 2.49
CA ALA A 13 5.73 6.35 3.65
C ALA A 13 7.08 6.88 4.12
N THR A 14 7.34 6.80 5.42
CA THR A 14 8.57 7.27 6.09
C THR A 14 9.48 6.15 6.59
N GLY A 15 9.13 4.90 6.27
CA GLY A 15 9.91 3.70 6.55
C GLY A 15 9.43 2.54 5.67
N TYR A 16 10.08 1.38 5.73
CA TYR A 16 9.59 0.12 5.17
C TYR A 16 10.18 -1.06 5.94
N THR A 17 9.50 -2.20 5.91
CA THR A 17 9.85 -3.37 6.74
C THR A 17 11.03 -4.20 6.21
N GLY A 18 11.58 -3.85 5.04
CA GLY A 18 12.62 -4.66 4.37
C GLY A 18 12.07 -5.75 3.46
N TYR A 19 10.77 -6.07 3.54
CA TYR A 19 10.15 -7.17 2.79
C TYR A 19 9.43 -6.68 1.52
N ILE A 20 9.63 -7.44 0.44
CA ILE A 20 8.86 -7.31 -0.80
C ILE A 20 7.95 -8.53 -0.89
N CYS A 21 6.65 -8.30 -0.90
CA CYS A 21 5.65 -9.34 -1.09
C CYS A 21 5.44 -9.56 -2.59
N GLU A 22 5.43 -10.81 -3.02
CA GLU A 22 5.07 -11.19 -4.38
C GLU A 22 3.61 -11.67 -4.44
N ASP A 23 2.86 -11.12 -5.38
CA ASP A 23 1.54 -11.64 -5.78
C ASP A 23 1.76 -12.71 -6.84
N ALA A 24 1.77 -13.97 -6.41
CA ALA A 24 2.05 -15.11 -7.28
C ALA A 24 1.03 -15.28 -8.42
N LEU A 25 -0.20 -14.78 -8.27
CA LEU A 25 -1.22 -14.87 -9.33
C LEU A 25 -1.01 -13.84 -10.43
N ARG A 26 -0.41 -12.69 -10.09
CA ARG A 26 -0.30 -11.53 -11.00
C ARG A 26 1.13 -11.17 -11.36
N GLY A 27 2.13 -11.80 -10.75
CA GLY A 27 3.54 -11.49 -10.94
C GLY A 27 3.89 -10.06 -10.55
N LYS A 28 3.20 -9.50 -9.53
CA LYS A 28 3.40 -8.12 -9.06
C LYS A 28 4.12 -8.12 -7.71
N THR A 29 5.02 -7.16 -7.54
CA THR A 29 5.77 -6.95 -6.30
C THR A 29 5.24 -5.76 -5.52
N PHE A 30 5.18 -5.90 -4.21
CA PHE A 30 4.67 -4.88 -3.30
C PHE A 30 5.65 -4.65 -2.15
N TYR A 31 5.87 -3.39 -1.80
CA TYR A 31 6.53 -3.07 -0.55
C TYR A 31 5.58 -3.31 0.62
N GLU A 32 6.07 -3.97 1.68
CA GLU A 32 5.35 -4.15 2.95
C GLU A 32 5.70 -3.04 3.95
N PHE A 33 4.68 -2.43 4.52
CA PHE A 33 4.78 -1.35 5.50
C PHE A 33 4.04 -1.67 6.79
N GLU A 34 4.59 -1.21 7.92
CA GLU A 34 3.82 -1.02 9.14
C GLU A 34 2.90 0.18 8.99
N GLU A 35 1.80 0.17 9.73
CA GLU A 35 0.87 1.30 9.78
C GLU A 35 1.56 2.61 10.19
N CYS A 36 2.52 2.56 11.12
CA CYS A 36 3.27 3.73 11.56
C CYS A 36 4.20 4.32 10.49
N HIS A 37 4.49 3.58 9.42
CA HIS A 37 5.28 4.11 8.31
C HIS A 37 4.42 4.94 7.34
N ILE A 38 3.13 4.68 7.25
CA ILE A 38 2.22 5.30 6.28
C ILE A 38 1.86 6.72 6.71
N VAL A 39 2.02 7.67 5.79
CA VAL A 39 1.63 9.07 6.00
C VAL A 39 0.15 9.21 5.67
N LYS A 40 -0.70 9.01 6.68
CA LYS A 40 -2.16 8.94 6.51
C LYS A 40 -2.78 10.24 6.01
N GLU A 41 -2.16 11.37 6.31
CA GLU A 41 -2.57 12.71 5.86
C GLU A 41 -2.53 12.85 4.33
N ASN A 42 -1.68 12.06 3.67
CA ASN A 42 -1.47 12.09 2.22
C ASN A 42 -2.24 11.00 1.46
N ILE A 43 -3.14 10.28 2.14
CA ILE A 43 -4.00 9.27 1.53
C ILE A 43 -5.45 9.48 1.94
N ARG A 44 -6.38 8.89 1.20
CA ARG A 44 -7.80 8.83 1.53
C ARG A 44 -8.34 7.45 1.23
N MET A 45 -9.38 7.01 1.94
CA MET A 45 -10.09 5.80 1.55
C MET A 45 -10.71 6.01 0.17
N ASN A 46 -10.60 4.99 -0.69
CA ASN A 46 -11.37 4.99 -1.92
C ASN A 46 -12.86 4.85 -1.55
N GLY A 47 -13.69 5.81 -1.96
CA GLY A 47 -15.07 5.97 -1.49
C GLY A 47 -16.03 4.82 -1.81
N GLU A 48 -15.56 3.80 -2.53
CA GLU A 48 -16.34 2.61 -2.89
C GLU A 48 -16.22 1.45 -1.87
N ASP A 49 -15.20 1.48 -1.00
CA ASP A 49 -14.93 0.42 -0.02
C ASP A 49 -15.35 0.82 1.41
N LEU A 50 -16.65 0.98 1.65
CA LEU A 50 -17.15 0.84 3.02
C LEU A 50 -16.93 -0.62 3.44
N PRO A 51 -16.24 -0.90 4.56
CA PRO A 51 -15.88 -2.26 4.95
C PRO A 51 -17.15 -3.09 5.19
N LYS A 52 -17.56 -3.87 4.18
CA LYS A 52 -18.57 -4.93 4.30
C LYS A 52 -17.93 -6.10 5.06
N ASN A 53 -18.74 -6.96 5.69
CA ASN A 53 -18.26 -8.03 6.58
C ASN A 53 -17.27 -9.07 5.96
N ASN A 54 -16.92 -8.98 4.66
CA ASN A 54 -16.07 -9.94 3.95
C ASN A 54 -14.92 -9.32 3.13
N VAL A 55 -14.54 -8.06 3.35
CA VAL A 55 -13.40 -7.50 2.59
C VAL A 55 -12.06 -7.99 3.16
N HIS A 56 -11.15 -8.43 2.28
CA HIS A 56 -9.81 -8.89 2.65
C HIS A 56 -8.81 -7.75 2.88
N TYR A 57 -9.07 -6.57 2.31
CA TYR A 57 -8.25 -5.37 2.44
C TYR A 57 -9.11 -4.11 2.36
N ILE A 58 -8.59 -2.97 2.84
CA ILE A 58 -9.17 -1.65 2.56
C ILE A 58 -8.32 -0.99 1.47
N TRP A 59 -9.00 -0.44 0.45
CA TRP A 59 -8.34 0.32 -0.60
C TRP A 59 -8.28 1.80 -0.25
N TRP A 60 -7.06 2.30 -0.13
CA TRP A 60 -6.72 3.72 -0.02
C TRP A 60 -6.07 4.24 -1.30
N ILE A 61 -6.20 5.54 -1.56
CA ILE A 61 -5.59 6.23 -2.70
C ILE A 61 -4.78 7.43 -2.24
N SER A 62 -3.69 7.75 -2.94
CA SER A 62 -2.89 8.96 -2.67
C SER A 62 -3.70 10.24 -2.91
N ASN A 63 -3.42 11.26 -2.11
CA ASN A 63 -3.97 12.61 -2.22
C ASN A 63 -3.23 13.45 -3.26
N ASP A 64 -3.03 12.87 -4.44
CA ASP A 64 -2.45 13.53 -5.60
C ASP A 64 -3.10 13.08 -6.91
N LYS A 65 -2.58 13.57 -8.03
CA LYS A 65 -3.13 13.32 -9.37
C LYS A 65 -2.88 11.89 -9.87
N GLU A 66 -2.00 11.13 -9.21
CA GLU A 66 -1.68 9.75 -9.60
C GLU A 66 -2.66 8.74 -9.00
N GLU A 67 -3.32 9.08 -7.88
CA GLU A 67 -4.28 8.23 -7.18
C GLU A 67 -3.75 6.79 -6.96
N ILE A 68 -2.48 6.70 -6.58
CA ILE A 68 -1.76 5.44 -6.34
C ILE A 68 -2.52 4.60 -5.32
N LYS A 69 -2.63 3.30 -5.59
CA LYS A 69 -3.35 2.36 -4.73
C LYS A 69 -2.49 1.91 -3.56
N ILE A 70 -3.06 2.01 -2.36
CA ILE A 70 -2.47 1.55 -1.12
C ILE A 70 -3.44 0.55 -0.49
N TYR A 71 -2.98 -0.66 -0.20
CA TYR A 71 -3.80 -1.75 0.33
C TYR A 71 -3.51 -1.96 1.80
N GLN A 72 -4.50 -1.78 2.67
CA GLN A 72 -4.41 -2.16 4.08
C GLN A 72 -5.01 -3.56 4.25
N GLN A 73 -4.19 -4.57 4.51
CA GLN A 73 -4.66 -5.94 4.58
C GLN A 73 -5.41 -6.21 5.89
N LEU A 74 -6.62 -6.76 5.81
CA LEU A 74 -7.46 -7.09 6.96
C LEU A 74 -7.48 -8.58 7.30
N LYS A 75 -7.36 -9.46 6.28
CA LYS A 75 -7.45 -10.92 6.43
C LYS A 75 -6.33 -11.62 5.66
N ILE A 76 -6.00 -12.84 6.04
CA ILE A 76 -5.06 -13.67 5.28
C ILE A 76 -5.66 -14.00 3.91
N VAL A 77 -4.81 -14.12 2.89
CA VAL A 77 -5.15 -14.67 1.56
C VAL A 77 -4.23 -15.85 1.26
N GLY A 78 -4.73 -16.86 0.56
CA GLY A 78 -3.98 -18.10 0.33
C GLY A 78 -2.98 -18.06 -0.83
N PHE A 79 -2.95 -16.99 -1.61
CA PHE A 79 -2.18 -16.91 -2.86
C PHE A 79 -0.99 -15.94 -2.81
N SER A 80 -0.77 -15.29 -1.67
CA SER A 80 0.35 -14.37 -1.46
C SER A 80 0.71 -14.31 0.02
N ASP A 81 1.88 -13.75 0.32
CA ASP A 81 2.40 -13.60 1.68
C ASP A 81 1.85 -12.35 2.41
N TYR A 82 0.69 -11.81 1.99
CA TYR A 82 0.08 -10.66 2.66
C TYR A 82 -0.34 -11.02 4.09
N LYS A 83 0.05 -10.17 5.04
CA LYS A 83 -0.22 -10.30 6.46
C LYS A 83 -1.29 -9.30 6.89
N PRO A 84 -2.29 -9.73 7.67
CA PRO A 84 -3.23 -8.80 8.31
C PRO A 84 -2.52 -7.69 9.11
N GLY A 85 -3.04 -6.48 9.05
CA GLY A 85 -2.51 -5.29 9.73
C GLY A 85 -1.36 -4.60 8.98
N LYS A 86 -0.81 -5.21 7.92
CA LYS A 86 0.21 -4.59 7.08
C LYS A 86 -0.39 -3.80 5.93
N TRP A 87 0.44 -2.91 5.39
CA TRP A 87 0.10 -2.05 4.28
C TRP A 87 0.99 -2.38 3.08
N TYR A 88 0.39 -2.41 1.89
CA TYR A 88 1.05 -2.84 0.66
C TYR A 88 0.89 -1.82 -0.45
N ILE A 89 1.99 -1.49 -1.12
CA ILE A 89 2.00 -0.57 -2.27
C ILE A 89 2.90 -1.17 -3.34
N SER A 90 2.44 -1.14 -4.59
CA SER A 90 3.19 -1.65 -5.74
C SER A 90 4.56 -0.98 -5.82
N THR A 91 5.60 -1.77 -6.03
CA THR A 91 6.98 -1.24 -6.16
C THR A 91 7.14 -0.33 -7.36
N ASN A 92 6.31 -0.51 -8.40
CA ASN A 92 6.32 0.28 -9.62
C ASN A 92 5.64 1.64 -9.48
N ASP A 93 4.91 1.86 -8.38
CA ASP A 93 4.14 3.09 -8.14
C ASP A 93 4.90 4.08 -7.23
N LEU A 94 6.04 3.67 -6.67
CA LEU A 94 6.81 4.46 -5.72
C LEU A 94 8.24 4.71 -6.19
N ILE A 95 8.80 5.83 -5.74
CA ILE A 95 10.22 6.14 -5.77
C ILE A 95 10.70 6.22 -4.33
N LYS A 96 11.82 5.57 -4.06
CA LYS A 96 12.49 5.50 -2.76
C LYS A 96 13.60 6.54 -2.72
N ASP A 97 13.71 7.31 -1.63
CA ASP A 97 14.95 8.08 -1.37
C ASP A 97 16.03 7.18 -0.77
N GLU A 98 17.29 7.48 -1.11
CA GLU A 98 18.47 6.82 -0.55
C GLU A 98 18.74 7.28 0.89
#